data_AF-A0A5N5FUA4-F1
#
_entry.id   AF-A0A5N5FUA4-F1
#
_cell.length_a   1.000
_cell.length_b   1.000
_cell.length_c   1.000
_cell.angle_alpha   90.00
_cell.angle_beta   90.00
_cell.angle_gamma   90.00
#
_symmetry.space_group_name_H-M   'P 1'
#
loop_
_entity.id
_entity.type
_entity.pdbx_description
1 polymer ?
#
loop_
_entity_poly.entity_id
_entity_poly.type
_entity_poly.pdbx_seq_one_letter_code
_entity_poly.pdbx_strand_id
1 'polypeptide(L)' 'MKVKADRDESSPYAAMLAAQDVSQRCKELRIIALRIMLRATGGNKTKTPGHGPHSPLRAHARSGMRIGRIDKPFYF' A
#
# COMPACT_ATOMS: atom_id res chain seq x y z
N MET A 1 8.70 4.61 -12.26
CA MET A 1 8.63 3.16 -11.93
C MET A 1 9.82 2.85 -11.04
N LYS A 2 9.62 2.32 -9.82
CA LYS A 2 10.72 2.17 -8.85
C LYS A 2 11.59 0.94 -9.04
N VAL A 3 11.13 0.00 -9.86
CA VAL A 3 11.78 -1.30 -10.05
C VAL A 3 11.92 -1.56 -11.55
N LYS A 4 13.08 -2.10 -11.96
CA LYS A 4 13.45 -2.30 -13.38
C LYS A 4 13.09 -3.69 -13.92
N ALA A 5 12.65 -4.61 -13.07
CA ALA A 5 12.30 -5.98 -13.44
C ALA A 5 10.83 -6.25 -13.12
N ASP A 6 10.07 -6.77 -14.11
CA ASP A 6 8.64 -7.11 -13.95
C ASP A 6 8.40 -8.16 -12.85
N ARG A 7 9.42 -8.97 -12.55
CA ARG A 7 9.37 -10.00 -11.50
C ARG A 7 9.30 -9.41 -10.09
N ASP A 8 9.85 -8.23 -9.87
CA ASP A 8 9.95 -7.60 -8.56
C ASP A 8 8.79 -6.62 -8.28
N GLU A 9 7.84 -6.47 -9.20
CA GLU A 9 6.68 -5.60 -9.02
C GLU A 9 5.78 -6.03 -7.86
N SER A 10 5.69 -7.34 -7.60
CA SER A 10 4.92 -7.90 -6.48
C SER A 10 5.71 -7.96 -5.17
N SER A 11 6.99 -7.58 -5.18
CA SER A 11 7.86 -7.69 -4.02
C SER A 11 7.40 -6.77 -2.88
N PRO A 12 7.44 -7.25 -1.62
CA PRO A 12 7.14 -6.42 -0.45
C PRO A 12 8.09 -5.22 -0.33
N TYR A 13 9.31 -5.32 -0.87
CA TYR A 13 10.29 -4.24 -0.86
C TYR A 13 9.93 -3.12 -1.82
N ALA A 14 9.47 -3.48 -3.03
CA ALA A 14 8.99 -2.52 -4.03
C ALA A 14 7.80 -1.70 -3.49
N ALA A 15 6.86 -2.39 -2.83
CA ALA A 15 5.69 -1.78 -2.22
C ALA A 15 6.06 -0.80 -1.09
N MET A 16 7.08 -1.13 -0.29
CA MET A 16 7.56 -0.26 0.79
C MET A 16 8.18 1.04 0.24
N LEU A 17 9.04 0.94 -0.76
CA LEU A 17 9.67 2.10 -1.38
C LEU A 17 8.63 3.04 -2.02
N ALA A 18 7.60 2.48 -2.66
CA ALA A 18 6.51 3.29 -3.22
C ALA A 18 5.70 4.01 -2.12
N ALA A 19 5.39 3.31 -1.02
CA ALA A 19 4.66 3.89 0.11
C ALA A 19 5.43 5.04 0.81
N GLN A 20 6.76 4.96 0.86
CA GLN A 20 7.60 6.04 1.41
C GLN A 20 7.50 7.32 0.58
N ASP A 21 7.60 7.24 -0.74
CA ASP A 21 7.49 8.42 -1.61
C ASP A 21 6.12 9.06 -1.52
N VAL A 22 5.06 8.25 -1.50
CA VAL A 22 3.69 8.74 -1.31
C VAL A 22 3.58 9.45 0.04
N SER A 23 4.16 8.88 1.11
CA SER A 23 4.17 9.51 2.43
C SER A 23 4.87 10.87 2.43
N GLN A 24 6.00 10.98 1.73
CA GLN A 24 6.77 12.22 1.65
C GLN A 24 5.99 13.31 0.90
N ARG A 25 5.38 12.96 -0.24
CA ARG A 25 4.47 13.86 -0.98
C ARG A 25 3.24 14.26 -0.16
N CYS A 26 2.67 13.33 0.60
CA CYS A 26 1.54 13.62 1.49
C CYS A 26 1.90 14.62 2.60
N LYS A 27 3.15 14.61 3.08
CA LYS A 27 3.63 15.62 4.06
C LYS A 27 3.73 17.02 3.46
N GLU A 28 4.21 17.14 2.22
CA GLU A 28 4.27 18.42 1.49
C GLU A 28 2.87 19.02 1.31
N LEU A 29 1.88 18.16 1.05
CA LEU A 29 0.46 18.53 0.89
C LEU A 29 -0.29 18.71 2.23
N ARG A 30 0.41 18.60 3.37
CA ARG A 30 -0.16 18.70 4.73
C ARG A 30 -1.31 17.73 5.01
N ILE A 31 -1.26 16.52 4.45
CA ILE A 31 -2.23 15.46 4.73
C ILE A 31 -1.83 14.73 6.03
N ILE A 32 -2.74 14.72 7.00
CA ILE A 32 -2.46 14.27 8.39
C ILE A 32 -2.92 12.82 8.62
N ALA A 33 -3.98 12.39 7.94
CA ALA A 33 -4.57 11.05 8.10
C ALA A 33 -4.99 10.44 6.77
N LEU A 34 -4.78 9.13 6.62
CA LEU A 34 -5.19 8.35 5.45
C LEU A 34 -6.08 7.18 5.88
N ARG A 35 -7.18 6.97 5.13
CA ARG A 35 -7.95 5.72 5.17
C ARG A 35 -7.33 4.73 4.19
N ILE A 36 -7.18 3.48 4.59
CA ILE A 36 -6.51 2.48 3.76
C ILE A 36 -7.53 1.44 3.30
N MET A 37 -7.67 1.31 1.98
CA MET A 37 -8.51 0.30 1.34
C MET A 37 -7.62 -0.75 0.70
N LEU A 38 -7.72 -1.99 1.18
CA LEU A 38 -6.95 -3.09 0.65
C LEU A 38 -7.69 -3.79 -0.49
N ARG A 39 -7.11 -3.85 -1.70
CA ARG A 39 -7.74 -4.49 -2.86
C ARG A 39 -6.88 -5.61 -3.43
N ALA A 40 -7.49 -6.78 -3.65
CA ALA A 40 -6.94 -7.86 -4.47
C ALA A 40 -7.47 -7.76 -5.91
N THR A 41 -6.89 -8.52 -6.84
CA THR A 41 -7.26 -8.49 -8.27
C THR A 41 -8.76 -8.78 -8.51
N GLY A 42 -9.38 -9.61 -7.67
CA GLY A 42 -10.83 -9.86 -7.66
C GLY A 42 -11.35 -10.66 -8.89
N GLY A 43 -12.67 -10.87 -8.96
CA GLY A 43 -13.32 -11.61 -10.06
C GLY A 43 -13.09 -13.13 -10.00
N ASN A 44 -12.83 -13.76 -11.15
CA ASN A 44 -12.53 -15.21 -11.27
C ASN A 44 -11.03 -15.54 -10.99
N LYS A 45 -10.25 -14.54 -10.57
CA LYS A 45 -8.85 -14.67 -10.18
C LYS A 45 -8.74 -14.73 -8.65
N THR A 46 -7.53 -14.89 -8.13
CA THR A 46 -7.28 -15.01 -6.68
C THR A 46 -7.83 -13.81 -5.90
N LYS A 47 -8.72 -14.11 -4.95
CA LYS A 47 -9.33 -13.15 -4.01
C LYS A 47 -8.42 -12.85 -2.81
N THR A 48 -7.42 -13.70 -2.58
CA THR A 48 -6.41 -13.51 -1.54
C THR A 48 -5.53 -12.32 -1.92
N PRO A 49 -5.46 -11.26 -1.10
CA PRO A 49 -4.47 -10.21 -1.30
C PRO A 49 -3.07 -10.86 -1.27
N GLY A 50 -2.18 -10.49 -2.18
CA GLY A 50 -0.80 -11.00 -2.18
C GLY A 50 -0.03 -10.63 -0.91
N HIS A 51 1.25 -10.98 -0.82
CA HIS A 51 2.12 -10.66 0.33
C HIS A 51 2.46 -9.15 0.47
N GLY A 52 2.05 -8.32 -0.49
CA GLY A 52 2.39 -6.89 -0.55
C GLY A 52 1.67 -5.89 0.39
N PRO A 53 0.52 -6.16 1.07
CA PRO A 53 -0.25 -5.10 1.71
C PRO A 53 0.21 -4.74 3.12
N HIS A 54 0.92 -5.62 3.81
CA HIS A 54 1.39 -5.34 5.17
C HIS A 54 2.59 -4.37 5.21
N SER A 55 3.44 -4.38 4.18
CA SER A 55 4.65 -3.56 4.13
C SER A 55 4.36 -2.05 3.96
N PRO A 56 3.46 -1.61 3.05
CA PRO A 56 3.05 -0.21 2.91
C PRO A 56 2.40 0.36 4.17
N LEU A 57 1.53 -0.42 4.82
CA LEU A 57 0.87 -0.05 6.08
C LEU A 57 1.89 0.33 7.15
N ARG A 58 2.92 -0.50 7.31
CA ARG A 58 4.01 -0.26 8.25
C ARG A 58 4.84 0.97 7.86
N ALA A 59 5.08 1.20 6.57
CA ALA A 59 5.82 2.37 6.10
C ALA A 59 5.08 3.69 6.39
N HIS A 60 3.77 3.73 6.20
CA HIS A 60 2.93 4.91 6.51
C HIS A 60 2.86 5.21 8.02
N ALA A 61 2.78 4.19 8.86
CA ALA A 61 2.83 4.37 10.31
C ALA A 61 4.18 4.94 10.76
N ARG A 62 5.29 4.43 10.18
CA ARG A 62 6.66 4.89 10.49
C ARG A 62 6.95 6.30 9.99
N SER A 63 6.33 6.71 8.88
CA SER A 63 6.50 8.07 8.35
C SER A 63 5.73 9.13 9.16
N GLY A 64 4.95 8.73 10.18
CA GLY A 64 4.22 9.64 11.06
C GLY A 64 2.83 10.02 10.54
N MET A 65 2.30 9.30 9.54
CA MET A 65 0.92 9.51 9.08
C MET A 65 -0.07 8.74 9.95
N ARG A 66 -1.20 9.37 10.29
CA ARG A 66 -2.25 8.70 11.07
C ARG A 66 -3.02 7.75 10.17
N ILE A 67 -3.03 6.47 10.52
CA ILE A 67 -3.83 5.47 9.83
C ILE A 67 -5.23 5.47 10.44
N GLY A 68 -6.24 5.78 9.62
CA GLY A 68 -7.64 5.71 10.00
C GLY A 68 -8.16 4.26 9.97
N ARG A 69 -9.39 4.07 9.50
CA ARG A 69 -9.92 2.71 9.28
C ARG A 69 -9.18 2.00 8.15
N ILE A 70 -8.88 0.72 8.38
CA ILE A 70 -8.41 -0.20 7.35
C ILE A 70 -9.61 -1.02 6.90
N ASP A 71 -9.97 -0.88 5.64
CA ASP A 71 -11.12 -1.54 5.04
C ASP A 71 -10.65 -2.66 4.11
N LYS A 72 -11.32 -3.81 4.20
CA LYS A 72 -11.19 -4.91 3.24
C LYS A 72 -12.54 -5.02 2.54
N PRO A 73 -12.67 -4.59 1.27
CA PRO A 73 -13.87 -4.86 0.51
C PRO A 73 -14.00 -6.38 0.43
N PHE A 74 -15.13 -6.87 0.95
CA PHE A 74 -15.51 -8.27 0.87
C PHE A 74 -15.76 -8.58 -0.61
N TYR A 75 -14.82 -9.25 -1.26
CA TYR A 75 -14.99 -9.70 -2.64
C TYR A 75 -15.86 -10.97 -2.64
N PHE A 76 -17.16 -10.80 -2.90
CA PHE A 76 -18.01 -11.87 -3.42
C PHE A 76 -17.53 -12.35 -4.79
#